data_AF-A0AAN4TAB4-F1
#
_entry.id   AF-A0AAN4TAB4-F1
#
_cell.length_a   1.000
_cell.length_b   1.000
_cell.length_c   1.000
_cell.angle_alpha   90.00
_cell.angle_beta   90.00
_cell.angle_gamma   90.00
#
_symmetry.space_group_name_H-M   'P 1'
#
loop_
_entity.id
_entity.type
_entity.pdbx_description
1 polymer ?
#
loop_
_entity_poly.entity_id
_entity_poly.type
_entity_poly.pdbx_seq_one_letter_code
_entity_poly.pdbx_strand_id
1 'polypeptide(L)' 'MSAQNSGRQSPPPETQSGAQQQDPPSAGKTQPELRGDPQHSQRESNETKESKLESNPKHPLEDIEAAKYSKVH' A
#
# COMPACT_ATOMS: atom_id res chain seq x y z
N MET A 1 9.76 48.28 18.58
CA MET A 1 8.36 48.05 18.16
C MET A 1 8.18 46.56 17.96
N SER A 2 7.29 45.91 18.71
CA SER A 2 6.96 44.49 18.57
C SER A 2 6.03 44.28 17.37
N ALA A 3 6.21 43.19 16.62
CA ALA A 3 5.42 42.90 15.43
C ALA A 3 3.92 42.80 15.75
N GLN A 4 3.09 43.50 14.98
CA GLN A 4 1.63 43.67 15.18
C GLN A 4 0.79 42.38 15.04
N ASN A 5 1.40 41.23 14.73
CA ASN A 5 0.74 39.93 14.66
C ASN A 5 1.49 38.89 15.51
N SER A 6 1.70 39.20 16.80
CA SER A 6 2.10 38.20 17.80
C SER A 6 0.94 37.24 18.04
N GLY A 7 0.79 36.24 17.18
CA GLY A 7 -0.33 35.29 17.25
C GLY A 7 -0.25 34.11 16.29
N ARG A 8 0.83 33.98 15.52
CA ARG A 8 1.12 32.80 14.68
C ARG A 8 2.14 31.89 15.36
N GLN A 9 2.09 31.75 16.68
CA GLN A 9 2.76 30.62 17.32
C GLN A 9 1.85 29.41 17.16
N SER A 10 2.39 28.35 16.55
CA SER A 10 1.72 27.06 16.51
C SER A 10 1.39 26.60 17.93
N PRO A 11 0.25 25.94 18.16
CA PRO A 11 -0.05 25.34 19.46
C PRO A 11 1.11 24.44 19.90
N PRO A 12 1.37 24.28 21.21
CA PRO A 12 2.33 23.29 21.67
C PRO A 12 1.96 21.91 21.10
N PRO A 13 2.95 21.08 20.76
CA PRO A 13 2.74 19.86 19.99
C PRO A 13 1.65 18.97 20.56
N GLU A 14 1.56 18.83 21.88
CA GLU A 14 0.54 18.06 22.60
C GLU A 14 -0.91 18.46 22.28
N THR A 15 -1.13 19.71 21.89
CA THR A 15 -2.46 20.28 21.56
C THR A 15 -2.69 20.44 20.06
N GLN A 16 -1.69 20.11 19.24
CA GLN A 16 -1.80 20.20 17.79
C GLN A 16 -2.66 19.04 17.25
N SER A 17 -3.53 19.37 16.28
CA SER A 17 -4.26 18.34 15.54
C SER A 17 -3.30 17.48 14.70
N GLY A 18 -3.67 16.22 14.42
CA GLY A 18 -2.79 15.29 13.67
C GLY A 18 -2.36 15.81 12.29
N ALA A 19 -3.21 16.60 11.62
CA ALA A 19 -2.87 17.25 10.34
C ALA A 19 -1.69 18.24 10.44
N GLN A 20 -1.48 18.84 11.62
CA GLN A 20 -0.35 19.74 11.89
C GLN A 20 0.91 18.98 12.31
N GLN A 21 0.77 17.77 12.85
CA GLN A 21 1.86 16.91 13.31
C GLN A 21 2.45 16.03 12.20
N GLN A 22 1.96 16.15 10.95
CA GLN A 22 2.27 15.24 9.86
C GLN A 22 1.92 13.78 10.15
N ASP A 23 0.94 13.54 11.05
CA ASP A 23 0.43 12.21 11.30
C ASP A 23 -0.17 11.66 9.99
N PRO A 24 0.13 10.41 9.60
CA PRO A 24 -0.59 9.78 8.51
C PRO A 24 -2.10 9.83 8.82
N PRO A 25 -2.97 10.07 7.82
CA PRO A 25 -4.43 10.22 8.03
C PRO A 25 -5.10 9.07 8.79
N SER A 26 -4.44 7.90 8.85
CA SER A 26 -4.91 6.68 9.51
C SER A 26 -4.07 6.30 10.76
N ALA A 27 -3.34 7.22 11.37
CA ALA A 27 -2.44 6.98 12.52
C ALA A 27 -3.18 6.64 13.83
N GLY A 28 -3.94 5.54 13.85
CA GLY A 28 -4.50 4.94 15.06
C GLY A 28 -5.62 5.73 15.75
N LYS A 29 -6.04 6.89 15.21
CA LYS A 29 -7.14 7.71 15.75
C LYS A 29 -8.52 7.33 15.18
N THR A 30 -8.58 6.29 14.35
CA THR A 30 -9.84 5.70 13.88
C THR A 30 -10.55 5.05 15.06
N GLN A 31 -11.86 5.29 15.21
CA GLN A 31 -12.65 4.61 16.23
C GLN A 31 -12.52 3.08 16.08
N PRO A 32 -12.52 2.30 17.16
CA PRO A 32 -12.36 0.85 17.11
C PRO A 32 -13.37 0.16 16.17
N GLU A 33 -14.61 0.64 16.14
CA GLU A 33 -15.71 0.18 15.28
C GLU A 33 -15.42 0.38 13.77
N LEU A 34 -14.65 1.41 13.43
CA LEU A 34 -14.27 1.76 12.05
C LEU A 34 -12.90 1.20 11.66
N ARG A 35 -12.22 0.49 12.58
CA ARG A 35 -10.92 -0.12 12.30
C ARG A 35 -11.15 -1.36 11.45
N GLY A 36 -10.62 -1.34 10.22
CA GLY A 36 -10.61 -2.53 9.36
C GLY A 36 -9.86 -3.70 9.99
N ASP A 37 -10.08 -4.91 9.46
CA ASP A 37 -9.38 -6.12 9.90
C ASP A 37 -7.86 -5.91 9.79
N PRO A 38 -7.09 -5.98 10.89
CA PRO A 38 -5.64 -5.79 10.85
C PRO A 38 -4.92 -6.85 10.00
N GLN A 39 -5.57 -7.98 9.71
CA GLN A 39 -5.05 -9.04 8.85
C GLN A 39 -5.48 -8.91 7.39
N HIS A 40 -6.28 -7.89 7.04
CA HIS A 40 -6.79 -7.70 5.67
C HIS A 40 -5.67 -7.65 4.64
N SER A 41 -4.65 -6.82 4.86
CA SER A 41 -3.50 -6.69 3.96
C SER A 41 -2.72 -8.00 3.81
N GLN A 42 -2.55 -8.75 4.90
CA GLN A 42 -1.86 -10.03 4.88
C GLN A 42 -2.66 -11.09 4.12
N ARG A 43 -3.98 -11.14 4.31
CA ARG A 43 -4.88 -12.07 3.62
C ARG A 43 -4.90 -11.79 2.12
N GLU A 44 -5.07 -10.53 1.71
CA GLU A 44 -5.07 -10.15 0.29
C GLU A 44 -3.71 -10.40 -0.38
N SER A 45 -2.61 -10.16 0.34
CA SER A 45 -1.27 -10.46 -0.15
C SER A 45 -1.10 -11.96 -0.44
N ASN A 46 -1.55 -12.82 0.46
CA ASN A 46 -1.49 -14.27 0.27
C ASN A 46 -2.38 -14.71 -0.89
N GLU A 47 -3.62 -14.22 -0.97
CA GLU A 47 -4.53 -14.55 -2.07
C GLU A 47 -3.96 -14.15 -3.44
N THR A 48 -3.35 -12.98 -3.52
CA THR A 48 -2.77 -12.46 -4.77
C THR A 48 -1.59 -13.30 -5.24
N LYS A 49 -0.74 -13.77 -4.30
CA LYS A 49 0.40 -14.64 -4.62
C LYS A 49 -0.05 -15.99 -5.19
N GLU A 50 -1.08 -16.58 -4.61
CA GLU A 50 -1.52 -17.93 -4.97
C GLU A 50 -2.40 -17.96 -6.23
N SER A 51 -3.17 -16.89 -6.50
CA SER A 51 -4.26 -16.94 -7.50
C SER A 51 -4.20 -15.88 -8.60
N LYS A 52 -3.41 -14.82 -8.45
CA LYS A 52 -3.44 -13.67 -9.39
C LYS A 52 -2.14 -13.47 -10.15
N LEU A 53 -1.07 -14.15 -9.75
CA LEU A 53 0.21 -14.16 -10.45
C LEU A 53 0.33 -15.42 -11.31
N GLU A 54 -0.66 -15.65 -12.18
CA GLU A 54 -0.51 -16.64 -13.25
C GLU A 54 0.50 -16.12 -14.27
N SER A 55 1.31 -17.02 -14.86
CA SER A 55 2.27 -16.64 -15.90
C SER A 55 1.56 -15.97 -17.07
N ASN A 56 2.25 -15.06 -17.75
CA ASN A 56 1.76 -14.46 -19.00
C ASN A 56 1.19 -15.55 -19.94
N PRO A 57 0.11 -15.24 -20.69
CA PRO A 57 -0.50 -16.19 -21.60
C PRO A 57 0.54 -16.80 -22.54
N LYS A 58 0.47 -18.12 -22.71
CA LYS A 58 1.39 -18.89 -23.54
C LYS A 58 1.40 -18.34 -24.97
N HIS A 59 2.59 -18.14 -25.54
CA HIS A 59 2.68 -17.62 -26.90
C HIS A 59 2.29 -18.74 -27.90
N PRO A 60 1.49 -18.46 -28.95
CA PRO A 60 1.01 -19.50 -29.87
C PRO A 60 2.12 -20.28 -30.60
N LEU A 61 3.32 -19.71 -30.72
CA LEU A 61 4.47 -20.38 -31.35
C LEU A 61 5.36 -21.18 -30.38
N GLU A 62 5.14 -21.04 -29.07
CA GLU A 62 6.02 -21.62 -28.05
C GLU A 62 6.05 -23.16 -28.11
N ASP A 63 4.89 -23.79 -28.35
CA ASP A 63 4.78 -25.23 -28.55
C ASP A 63 5.41 -25.72 -29.87
N ILE A 64 5.30 -24.91 -30.92
CA ILE A 64 5.87 -25.21 -32.24
C ILE A 64 7.39 -25.16 -32.18
N GLU A 65 7.95 -24.20 -31.46
CA GLU A 65 9.39 -24.07 -31.25
C GLU A 65 9.93 -25.19 -30.35
N ALA A 66 9.28 -25.46 -29.21
CA ALA A 66 9.68 -26.56 -28.33
C ALA A 66 9.70 -27.92 -29.06
N ALA A 67 8.73 -28.17 -29.95
CA ALA A 67 8.67 -29.38 -30.76
C ALA A 67 9.80 -29.51 -31.81
N LYS A 68 10.40 -28.40 -32.25
CA LYS A 68 11.54 -28.43 -33.20
C LYS A 68 12.82 -28.91 -32.53
N TYR A 69 13.02 -28.54 -31.26
CA TYR A 69 14.23 -28.86 -30.52
C TYR A 69 14.13 -30.14 -29.68
N SER A 70 12.92 -30.65 -29.41
CA SER A 70 12.70 -31.88 -28.65
C SER A 70 13.15 -33.17 -29.37
N LYS A 71 13.37 -33.11 -30.69
CA LYS A 71 13.73 -34.26 -31.53
C LYS A 71 15.23 -34.38 -31.84
N VAL A 72 16.06 -33.51 -31.24
CA VAL A 72 17.51 -33.44 -31.48
C VAL A 72 18.32 -34.09 -30.33
N HIS A 73 17.71 -34.95 -29.52
CA HIS A 73 18.41 -35.80 -28.53
C HIS A 73 18.10 -37.28 -28.79
#